data_AF-A0A963LT84-F1
#
_entry.id   AF-A0A963LT84-F1
#
_cell.length_a   1.000
_cell.length_b   1.000
_cell.length_c   1.000
_cell.angle_alpha   90.00
_cell.angle_beta   90.00
_cell.angle_gamma   90.00
#
_symmetry.space_group_name_H-M   'P 1'
#
loop_
_entity.id
_entity.type
_entity.pdbx_description
1 polymer ?
#
loop_
_entity_poly.entity_id
_entity_poly.type
_entity_poly.pdbx_seq_one_letter_code
_entity_poly.pdbx_strand_id
1 'polypeptide(L)'
;FCPFPVTLWDVFGKQGHPVRATVSDLGPLLLARMLNLNDTQAGVLQLVFRIADDQGLLLLDMKDLRSMCQFVGDNASQFTTSYGNISAASIGAIQRGLMQIESQGGDQFFGEPMLNIADFMQTDGSGKGVINVLAADQLMNAPRLYATFLLWLLSELFENLPEVGDLDKPKLVFFFDEAHLLFADAPKALIERIELVVRLVRSKGVGVYFVTQNPLDIPDAVLAQLGNRVQHALRAFTPRDQ
;
A
#
# COMPACT_ATOMS: atom_id res chain seq x y z
N PHE A 1 -13.47 -17.52 -29.35
CA PHE A 1 -12.90 -16.96 -28.11
C PHE A 1 -13.75 -17.42 -26.94
N CYS A 2 -13.14 -18.01 -25.91
CA CYS A 2 -13.85 -18.38 -24.69
C CYS A 2 -13.67 -17.23 -23.68
N PRO A 3 -14.75 -16.59 -23.20
CA PRO A 3 -14.61 -15.49 -22.26
C PRO A 3 -14.01 -15.97 -20.93
N PHE A 4 -13.27 -15.10 -20.27
CA PHE A 4 -12.78 -15.29 -18.90
C PHE A 4 -13.63 -14.44 -17.95
N PRO A 5 -13.88 -14.91 -16.71
CA PRO A 5 -14.55 -14.11 -15.70
C PRO A 5 -13.69 -12.89 -15.31
N VAL A 6 -14.33 -11.73 -15.13
CA VAL A 6 -13.67 -10.47 -14.79
C VAL A 6 -14.40 -9.84 -13.62
N THR A 7 -13.64 -9.36 -12.62
CA THR A 7 -14.17 -8.58 -11.50
C THR A 7 -13.48 -7.22 -11.48
N LEU A 8 -14.29 -6.16 -11.40
CA LEU A 8 -13.81 -4.79 -11.24
C LEU A 8 -13.73 -4.44 -9.75
N TRP A 9 -12.64 -3.81 -9.35
CA TRP A 9 -12.37 -3.32 -8.01
C TRP A 9 -12.11 -1.83 -8.06
N ASP A 10 -12.57 -1.07 -7.08
CA ASP A 10 -12.43 0.39 -7.06
C ASP A 10 -12.35 0.88 -5.61
N VAL A 11 -11.34 1.66 -5.27
CA VAL A 11 -11.20 2.26 -3.93
C VAL A 11 -12.40 3.15 -3.56
N PHE A 12 -13.00 3.81 -4.56
CA PHE A 12 -14.15 4.67 -4.38
C PHE A 12 -15.49 3.95 -4.64
N GLY A 13 -15.45 2.68 -5.05
CA GLY A 13 -16.64 1.85 -5.30
C GLY A 13 -17.56 2.35 -6.42
N LYS A 14 -17.07 3.17 -7.37
CA LYS A 14 -17.87 3.72 -8.47
C LYS A 14 -17.93 2.80 -9.68
N GLN A 15 -16.82 2.12 -9.99
CA GLN A 15 -16.67 1.26 -11.17
C GLN A 15 -16.61 -0.23 -10.83
N GLY A 16 -16.60 -0.59 -9.54
CA GLY A 16 -16.43 -1.96 -9.11
C GLY A 16 -16.65 -2.15 -7.62
N HIS A 17 -16.27 -3.33 -7.12
CA HIS A 17 -16.32 -3.65 -5.70
C HIS A 17 -15.42 -2.72 -4.89
N PRO A 18 -15.91 -2.17 -3.77
CA PRO A 18 -15.11 -1.28 -2.93
C PRO A 18 -13.91 -2.03 -2.37
N VAL A 19 -12.72 -1.46 -2.52
CA VAL A 19 -11.51 -1.95 -1.87
C VAL A 19 -11.25 -1.11 -0.63
N ARG A 20 -11.13 -1.77 0.53
CA ARG A 20 -10.87 -1.12 1.81
C ARG A 20 -9.75 -1.78 2.58
N ALA A 21 -9.08 -0.98 3.40
CA ALA A 21 -8.09 -1.37 4.39
C ALA A 21 -8.44 -0.74 5.74
N THR A 22 -8.02 -1.31 6.87
CA THR A 22 -8.15 -0.60 8.16
C THR A 22 -6.89 0.20 8.46
N VAL A 23 -7.01 1.24 9.29
CA VAL A 23 -5.85 2.05 9.73
C VAL A 23 -4.84 1.19 10.50
N SER A 24 -5.31 0.32 11.38
CA SER A 24 -4.48 -0.62 12.14
C SER A 24 -3.69 -1.54 11.21
N ASP A 25 -4.33 -2.05 10.16
CA ASP A 25 -3.72 -2.98 9.21
C ASP A 25 -2.67 -2.31 8.30
N LEU A 26 -2.92 -1.08 7.86
CA LEU A 26 -1.94 -0.29 7.11
C LEU A 26 -0.69 0.02 7.95
N GLY A 27 -0.90 0.30 9.23
CA GLY A 27 0.15 0.61 10.19
C GLY A 27 0.83 1.98 10.01
N PRO A 28 1.66 2.39 10.98
CA PRO A 28 2.20 3.75 11.05
C PRO A 28 3.22 4.05 9.94
N LEU A 29 3.92 3.05 9.41
CA LEU A 29 4.94 3.24 8.37
C LEU A 29 4.31 3.66 7.03
N LEU A 30 3.29 2.94 6.58
CA LEU A 30 2.60 3.23 5.31
C LEU A 30 1.78 4.51 5.41
N LEU A 31 1.18 4.76 6.57
CA LEU A 31 0.47 6.01 6.86
C LEU A 31 1.42 7.21 6.87
N ALA A 32 2.62 7.09 7.46
CA ALA A 32 3.59 8.19 7.45
C ALA A 32 3.94 8.65 6.03
N ARG A 33 4.11 7.72 5.08
CA ARG A 33 4.29 8.07 3.66
C ARG A 33 3.04 8.71 3.06
N MET A 34 1.88 8.10 3.27
CA MET A 34 0.62 8.61 2.74
C MET A 34 0.39 10.07 3.16
N LEU A 35 0.68 10.36 4.43
CA LEU A 35 0.56 11.68 5.05
C LEU A 35 1.74 12.62 4.75
N ASN A 36 2.80 12.14 4.08
CA ASN A 36 4.04 12.86 3.82
C ASN A 36 4.68 13.45 5.08
N LEU A 37 4.83 12.59 6.10
CA LEU A 37 5.43 12.95 7.37
C LEU A 37 6.96 12.88 7.30
N ASN A 38 7.63 13.80 7.98
CA ASN A 38 9.07 13.68 8.23
C ASN A 38 9.37 12.67 9.36
N ASP A 39 10.64 12.33 9.56
CA ASP A 39 11.06 11.32 10.54
C ASP A 39 10.55 11.59 11.96
N THR A 40 10.53 12.85 12.40
CA THR A 40 10.01 13.22 13.73
C THR A 40 8.50 13.01 13.83
N GLN A 41 7.76 13.37 12.79
CA GLN A 41 6.30 13.19 12.74
C GLN A 41 5.94 11.70 12.61
N ALA A 42 6.69 10.94 11.81
CA ALA A 42 6.55 9.50 11.69
C ALA A 42 6.82 8.79 13.03
N GLY A 43 7.84 9.22 13.77
CA GLY A 43 8.10 8.72 15.13
C GLY A 43 6.94 8.99 16.09
N VAL A 44 6.35 10.19 16.05
CA VAL A 44 5.15 10.50 16.85
C VAL A 44 3.95 9.66 16.42
N LEU A 45 3.74 9.43 15.12
CA LEU A 45 2.68 8.55 14.63
C LEU A 45 2.86 7.10 15.14
N GLN A 46 4.10 6.59 15.17
CA GLN A 46 4.39 5.28 15.76
C GLN A 46 4.03 5.23 17.26
N LEU A 47 4.29 6.30 18.01
CA LEU A 47 3.87 6.37 19.42
C LEU A 47 2.35 6.38 19.57
N VAL A 48 1.62 7.10 18.72
CA VAL A 48 0.16 7.11 18.71
C VAL A 48 -0.39 5.69 18.52
N PHE A 49 0.15 4.95 17.53
CA PHE A 49 -0.20 3.55 17.31
C PHE A 49 0.13 2.67 18.52
N ARG A 50 1.33 2.81 19.08
CA ARG A 50 1.74 2.01 20.22
C ARG A 50 0.83 2.22 21.44
N ILE A 51 0.43 3.46 21.70
CA ILE A 51 -0.49 3.79 22.80
C ILE A 51 -1.88 3.18 22.53
N ALA A 52 -2.36 3.18 21.28
CA ALA A 52 -3.62 2.54 20.92
C ALA A 52 -3.56 1.03 21.17
N ASP A 53 -2.48 0.37 20.74
CA ASP A 53 -2.25 -1.06 20.94
C ASP A 53 -2.19 -1.42 22.43
N ASP A 54 -1.44 -0.66 23.24
CA ASP A 54 -1.33 -0.88 24.69
C ASP A 54 -2.67 -0.67 25.43
N GLN A 55 -3.61 0.09 24.83
CA GLN A 55 -4.97 0.29 25.33
C GLN A 55 -5.98 -0.68 24.71
N GLY A 56 -5.57 -1.58 23.82
CA GLY A 56 -6.44 -2.53 23.13
C GLY A 56 -7.44 -1.86 22.17
N LEU A 57 -7.08 -0.69 21.63
CA LEU A 57 -7.90 0.07 20.70
C LEU A 57 -7.51 -0.24 19.25
N LEU A 58 -8.43 -0.84 18.49
CA LEU A 58 -8.28 -0.97 17.05
C LEU A 58 -8.69 0.33 16.36
N LEU A 59 -7.85 0.80 15.45
CA LEU A 59 -8.10 1.98 14.63
C LEU A 59 -8.64 1.49 13.29
N LEU A 60 -9.93 1.64 13.05
CA LEU A 60 -10.57 1.10 11.85
C LEU A 60 -10.49 2.11 10.70
N ASP A 61 -10.83 3.36 11.01
CA ASP A 61 -10.92 4.43 10.01
C ASP A 61 -10.09 5.68 10.38
N MET A 62 -10.14 6.69 9.49
CA MET A 62 -9.43 7.96 9.67
C MET A 62 -9.94 8.77 10.86
N LYS A 63 -11.21 8.60 11.26
CA LYS A 63 -11.81 9.30 12.40
C LYS A 63 -11.29 8.72 13.70
N ASP A 64 -11.10 7.41 13.78
CA ASP A 64 -10.48 6.73 14.91
C ASP A 64 -9.05 7.24 15.08
N LEU A 65 -8.26 7.25 14.01
CA LEU A 65 -6.88 7.76 14.07
C LEU A 65 -6.83 9.23 14.48
N ARG A 66 -7.71 10.08 13.93
CA ARG A 66 -7.78 11.49 14.29
C ARG A 66 -8.12 11.68 15.77
N SER A 67 -9.08 10.90 16.27
CA SER A 67 -9.48 10.90 17.68
C SER A 67 -8.34 10.43 18.57
N MET A 68 -7.61 9.40 18.15
CA MET A 68 -6.44 8.90 18.86
C MET A 68 -5.31 9.94 18.89
N CYS A 69 -5.02 10.61 17.78
CA CYS A 69 -4.07 11.72 17.74
C CYS A 69 -4.47 12.86 18.68
N GLN A 70 -5.75 13.21 18.73
CA GLN A 70 -6.27 14.23 19.64
C GLN A 70 -6.06 13.82 21.10
N PHE A 71 -6.50 12.61 21.46
CA PHE A 71 -6.35 12.07 22.80
C PHE A 71 -4.88 12.04 23.27
N VAL A 72 -3.98 11.55 22.41
CA VAL A 72 -2.54 11.49 22.71
C VAL A 72 -1.94 12.89 22.84
N GLY A 73 -2.37 13.84 21.99
CA GLY A 73 -1.94 15.24 22.07
C GLY A 73 -2.37 15.93 23.36
N ASP A 74 -3.63 15.78 23.75
CA ASP A 74 -4.22 16.39 24.95
C ASP A 74 -3.62 15.82 26.25
N ASN A 75 -3.16 14.56 26.20
CA ASN A 75 -2.60 13.84 27.34
C ASN A 75 -1.08 13.61 27.23
N ALA A 76 -0.39 14.35 26.36
CA ALA A 76 1.03 14.12 26.03
C ALA A 76 1.93 14.00 27.26
N SER A 77 1.72 14.83 28.29
CA SER A 77 2.50 14.81 29.54
C SER A 77 2.44 13.49 30.30
N GLN A 78 1.33 12.74 30.18
CA GLN A 78 1.16 11.43 30.82
C GLN A 78 1.94 10.34 30.09
N PHE A 79 2.15 10.50 28.78
CA PHE A 79 2.84 9.52 27.95
C PHE A 79 4.34 9.75 27.84
N THR A 80 4.82 10.98 28.09
CA THR A 80 6.23 11.37 27.88
C THR A 80 7.24 10.43 28.53
N THR A 81 7.00 9.99 29.77
CA THR A 81 7.95 9.14 30.50
C THR A 81 8.02 7.72 29.93
N SER A 82 6.89 7.16 29.50
CA SER A 82 6.82 5.77 29.05
C SER A 82 7.12 5.60 27.56
N TYR A 83 6.80 6.62 26.74
CA TYR A 83 6.83 6.54 25.29
C TYR A 83 7.79 7.54 24.63
N GLY A 84 8.27 8.53 25.38
CA GLY A 84 9.08 9.63 24.84
C GLY A 84 8.26 10.86 24.48
N ASN A 85 8.97 11.90 24.03
CA ASN A 85 8.37 13.23 23.86
C ASN A 85 7.38 13.29 22.68
N ILE A 86 6.17 13.76 22.94
CA ILE A 86 5.10 13.93 21.96
C ILE A 86 4.88 15.43 21.75
N SER A 87 5.35 15.97 20.62
CA SER A 87 5.21 17.40 20.35
C SER A 87 3.83 17.73 19.78
N ALA A 88 3.19 18.79 20.29
CA ALA A 88 1.93 19.30 19.75
C ALA A 88 2.04 19.70 18.27
N ALA A 89 3.22 20.17 17.84
CA ALA A 89 3.49 20.51 16.44
C ALA A 89 3.42 19.27 15.52
N SER A 90 3.95 18.12 15.98
CA SER A 90 3.87 16.86 15.24
C SER A 90 2.44 16.34 15.16
N ILE A 91 1.69 16.37 16.27
CA ILE A 91 0.27 15.98 16.27
C ILE A 91 -0.53 16.84 15.29
N GLY A 92 -0.33 18.16 15.30
CA GLY A 92 -0.99 19.06 14.36
C GLY A 92 -0.61 18.81 12.90
N ALA A 93 0.63 18.39 12.62
CA ALA A 93 1.06 18.01 11.27
C ALA A 93 0.36 16.72 10.80
N ILE A 94 0.28 15.70 11.67
CA ILE A 94 -0.43 14.45 11.40
C ILE A 94 -1.91 14.74 11.10
N GLN A 95 -2.59 15.49 11.96
CA GLN A 95 -3.99 15.85 11.77
C GLN A 95 -4.24 16.60 10.45
N ARG A 96 -3.36 17.52 10.04
CA ARG A 96 -3.45 18.20 8.73
C ARG A 96 -3.27 17.22 7.57
N GLY A 97 -2.32 16.29 7.69
CA GLY A 97 -2.15 15.22 6.71
C GLY A 97 -3.42 14.37 6.57
N LEU A 98 -4.03 13.97 7.69
CA LEU A 98 -5.26 13.19 7.71
C LEU A 98 -6.37 13.94 6.94
N MET A 99 -6.62 15.21 7.26
CA MET A 99 -7.62 16.03 6.56
C MET A 99 -7.34 16.16 5.06
N GLN A 100 -6.07 16.23 4.65
CA GLN A 100 -5.71 16.26 3.23
C GLN A 100 -6.12 14.96 2.53
N ILE A 101 -5.85 13.80 3.14
CA ILE A 101 -6.24 12.51 2.58
C ILE A 101 -7.76 12.31 2.57
N GLU A 102 -8.46 12.73 3.62
CA GLU A 102 -9.93 12.73 3.67
C GLU A 102 -10.51 13.55 2.49
N SER A 103 -9.94 14.73 2.20
CA SER A 103 -10.35 15.57 1.06
C SER A 103 -10.10 14.93 -0.31
N GLN A 104 -9.16 13.99 -0.39
CA GLN A 104 -8.86 13.19 -1.59
C GLN A 104 -9.70 11.90 -1.65
N GLY A 105 -10.64 11.70 -0.72
CA GLY A 105 -11.52 10.54 -0.67
C GLY A 105 -10.96 9.34 0.10
N GLY A 106 -9.91 9.53 0.91
CA GLY A 106 -9.34 8.46 1.75
C GLY A 106 -10.34 7.83 2.74
N ASP A 107 -11.39 8.56 3.13
CA ASP A 107 -12.49 8.03 3.97
C ASP A 107 -13.23 6.84 3.32
N GLN A 108 -13.17 6.71 1.99
CA GLN A 108 -13.79 5.57 1.29
C GLN A 108 -12.88 4.34 1.28
N PHE A 109 -11.57 4.57 1.41
CA PHE A 109 -10.54 3.54 1.46
C PHE A 109 -10.40 2.93 2.85
N PHE A 110 -10.49 3.74 3.92
CA PHE A 110 -10.31 3.26 5.28
C PHE A 110 -11.63 2.79 5.90
N GLY A 111 -11.67 1.53 6.33
CA GLY A 111 -12.78 0.94 7.07
C GLY A 111 -13.07 -0.51 6.70
N GLU A 112 -14.27 -0.97 7.08
CA GLU A 112 -14.70 -2.36 6.90
C GLU A 112 -15.84 -2.49 5.86
N PRO A 113 -16.05 -3.68 5.25
CA PRO A 113 -15.19 -4.85 5.33
C PRO A 113 -13.89 -4.63 4.57
N MET A 114 -12.78 -5.07 5.17
CA MET A 114 -11.46 -5.06 4.53
C MET A 114 -11.42 -6.04 3.35
N LEU A 115 -10.59 -5.75 2.36
CA LEU A 115 -10.32 -6.66 1.26
C LEU A 115 -9.90 -8.03 1.79
N ASN A 116 -10.59 -9.09 1.36
CA ASN A 116 -10.12 -10.45 1.56
C ASN A 116 -9.29 -10.87 0.34
N ILE A 117 -8.00 -11.14 0.54
CA ILE A 117 -7.09 -11.60 -0.51
C ILE A 117 -7.60 -12.87 -1.21
N ALA A 118 -8.35 -13.72 -0.51
CA ALA A 118 -8.96 -14.91 -1.11
C ALA A 118 -9.94 -14.58 -2.26
N ASP A 119 -10.52 -13.38 -2.27
CA ASP A 119 -11.42 -12.94 -3.32
C ASP A 119 -10.70 -12.77 -4.67
N PHE A 120 -9.39 -12.49 -4.65
CA PHE A 120 -8.58 -12.42 -5.87
C PHE A 120 -8.23 -13.79 -6.46
N MET A 121 -8.39 -14.86 -5.69
CA MET A 121 -8.00 -16.22 -6.10
C MET A 121 -9.20 -17.10 -6.46
N GLN A 122 -10.39 -16.50 -6.60
CA GLN A 122 -11.61 -17.23 -6.94
C GLN A 122 -11.57 -17.78 -8.36
N THR A 123 -12.36 -18.83 -8.58
CA THR A 123 -12.62 -19.42 -9.89
C THR A 123 -14.11 -19.44 -10.17
N ASP A 124 -14.51 -19.35 -11.44
CA ASP A 124 -15.90 -19.51 -11.83
C ASP A 124 -16.36 -20.99 -11.76
N GLY A 125 -17.64 -21.23 -12.03
CA GLY A 125 -18.21 -22.59 -12.05
C GLY A 125 -17.60 -23.54 -13.10
N SER A 126 -16.78 -23.04 -14.03
CA SER A 126 -16.03 -23.83 -15.01
C SER A 126 -14.56 -24.05 -14.61
N GLY A 127 -14.14 -23.55 -13.44
CA GLY A 127 -12.78 -23.65 -12.92
C GLY A 127 -11.80 -22.62 -13.50
N LYS A 128 -12.29 -21.58 -14.20
CA LYS A 128 -11.42 -20.50 -14.70
C LYS A 128 -11.15 -19.47 -13.62
N GLY A 129 -9.89 -19.08 -13.46
CA GLY A 129 -9.50 -17.99 -12.57
C GLY A 129 -10.10 -16.65 -13.01
N VAL A 130 -10.49 -15.85 -12.03
CA VAL A 130 -11.04 -14.50 -12.23
C VAL A 130 -9.93 -13.51 -12.54
N ILE A 131 -10.13 -12.71 -13.58
CA ILE A 131 -9.28 -11.56 -13.88
C ILE A 131 -9.76 -10.38 -13.03
N ASN A 132 -8.94 -9.97 -12.07
CA ASN A 132 -9.23 -8.83 -11.20
C ASN A 132 -8.64 -7.56 -11.81
N VAL A 133 -9.49 -6.56 -12.06
CA VAL A 133 -9.08 -5.26 -12.60
C VAL A 133 -9.36 -4.20 -11.55
N LEU A 134 -8.31 -3.55 -11.08
CA LEU A 134 -8.44 -2.40 -10.21
C LEU A 134 -8.60 -1.14 -11.05
N ALA A 135 -9.77 -0.52 -10.99
CA ALA A 135 -10.04 0.79 -11.55
C ALA A 135 -9.27 1.85 -10.73
N ALA A 136 -8.21 2.39 -11.33
CA ALA A 136 -7.32 3.36 -10.69
C ALA A 136 -7.40 4.75 -11.32
N ASP A 137 -8.29 5.01 -12.28
CA ASP A 137 -8.43 6.28 -13.00
C ASP A 137 -8.56 7.49 -12.06
N GLN A 138 -9.40 7.39 -11.01
CA GLN A 138 -9.52 8.44 -10.00
C GLN A 138 -8.36 8.42 -9.01
N LEU A 139 -7.85 7.23 -8.70
CA LEU A 139 -6.78 7.01 -7.73
C LEU A 139 -5.43 7.55 -8.23
N MET A 140 -5.21 7.58 -9.55
CA MET A 140 -4.06 8.22 -10.20
C MET A 140 -4.00 9.73 -9.93
N ASN A 141 -5.13 10.40 -9.64
CA ASN A 141 -5.14 11.80 -9.20
C ASN A 141 -4.68 11.97 -7.73
N ALA A 142 -4.55 10.87 -6.99
CA ALA A 142 -4.02 10.81 -5.63
C ALA A 142 -2.82 9.85 -5.54
N PRO A 143 -1.65 10.18 -6.14
CA PRO A 143 -0.50 9.28 -6.26
C PRO A 143 -0.01 8.67 -4.93
N ARG A 144 -0.10 9.44 -3.84
CA ARG A 144 0.28 8.96 -2.50
C ARG A 144 -0.65 7.87 -1.99
N LEU A 145 -1.96 8.03 -2.17
CA LEU A 145 -2.95 7.01 -1.80
C LEU A 145 -2.77 5.76 -2.65
N TYR A 146 -2.52 5.93 -3.96
CA TYR A 146 -2.24 4.81 -4.88
C TYR A 146 -1.02 4.00 -4.44
N ALA A 147 0.12 4.65 -4.24
CA ALA A 147 1.37 3.98 -3.88
C ALA A 147 1.27 3.26 -2.53
N THR A 148 0.61 3.90 -1.55
CA THR A 148 0.36 3.30 -0.24
C THR A 148 -0.57 2.09 -0.34
N PHE A 149 -1.67 2.18 -1.09
CA PHE A 149 -2.59 1.07 -1.30
C PHE A 149 -1.89 -0.15 -1.94
N LEU A 150 -1.12 0.07 -3.01
CA LEU A 150 -0.45 -1.02 -3.70
C LEU A 150 0.59 -1.72 -2.81
N LEU A 151 1.31 -0.96 -1.99
CA LEU A 151 2.29 -1.53 -1.08
C LEU A 151 1.63 -2.26 0.09
N TRP A 152 0.53 -1.72 0.60
CA TRP A 152 -0.29 -2.43 1.57
C TRP A 152 -0.75 -3.77 0.99
N LEU A 153 -1.30 -3.77 -0.23
CA LEU A 153 -1.76 -5.00 -0.88
C LEU A 153 -0.66 -6.05 -1.07
N LEU A 154 0.56 -5.62 -1.42
CA LEU A 154 1.72 -6.51 -1.48
C LEU A 154 2.07 -7.11 -0.11
N SER A 155 1.97 -6.32 0.95
CA SER A 155 2.23 -6.78 2.31
C SER A 155 1.15 -7.78 2.74
N GLU A 156 -0.12 -7.50 2.47
CA GLU A 156 -1.25 -8.40 2.74
C GLU A 156 -1.10 -9.75 2.02
N LEU A 157 -0.66 -9.75 0.76
CA LEU A 157 -0.37 -10.97 0.02
C LEU A 157 0.75 -11.78 0.70
N PHE A 158 1.81 -11.13 1.16
CA PHE A 158 2.92 -11.81 1.83
C PHE A 158 2.51 -12.40 3.19
N GLU A 159 1.74 -11.64 3.97
CA GLU A 159 1.40 -12.00 5.36
C GLU A 159 0.30 -13.07 5.41
N ASN A 160 -0.71 -12.99 4.55
CA ASN A 160 -1.86 -13.89 4.61
C ASN A 160 -1.71 -15.16 3.77
N LEU A 161 -0.88 -15.17 2.73
CA LEU A 161 -0.73 -16.37 1.90
C LEU A 161 0.19 -17.40 2.58
N PRO A 162 -0.14 -18.70 2.50
CA PRO A 162 0.74 -19.74 2.99
C PRO A 162 1.95 -19.89 2.05
N GLU A 163 3.09 -20.29 2.62
CA GLU A 163 4.22 -20.71 1.80
C GLU A 163 3.84 -21.93 0.98
N VAL A 164 4.19 -21.88 -0.30
CA VAL A 164 4.04 -22.98 -1.24
C VAL A 164 5.37 -23.21 -1.90
N GLY A 165 5.75 -24.47 -2.03
CA GLY A 165 7.00 -24.84 -2.68
C GLY A 165 7.00 -24.48 -4.17
N ASP A 166 7.79 -25.21 -4.95
CA ASP A 166 7.86 -24.96 -6.38
C ASP A 166 6.58 -25.47 -7.07
N LEU A 167 5.73 -24.55 -7.51
CA LEU A 167 4.50 -24.84 -8.24
C LEU A 167 4.73 -24.65 -9.73
N ASP A 168 4.16 -25.54 -10.56
CA ASP A 168 4.20 -25.41 -12.02
C ASP A 168 3.57 -24.11 -12.53
N LYS A 169 2.62 -23.55 -11.76
CA LYS A 169 1.92 -22.29 -12.07
C LYS A 169 1.74 -21.45 -10.81
N PRO A 170 1.85 -20.11 -10.90
CA PRO A 170 1.55 -19.25 -9.78
C PRO A 170 0.06 -19.33 -9.41
N LYS A 171 -0.24 -19.11 -8.11
CA LYS A 171 -1.61 -18.96 -7.59
C LYS A 171 -2.24 -17.63 -8.03
N LEU A 172 -1.41 -16.59 -8.09
CA LEU A 172 -1.82 -15.24 -8.44
C LEU A 172 -0.70 -14.56 -9.21
N VAL A 173 -1.06 -13.74 -10.20
CA VAL A 173 -0.12 -12.86 -10.90
C VAL A 173 -0.61 -11.43 -10.77
N PHE A 174 0.25 -10.56 -10.23
CA PHE A 174 -0.04 -9.14 -10.05
C PHE A 174 0.72 -8.30 -11.06
N PHE A 175 0.01 -7.43 -11.78
CA PHE A 175 0.58 -6.46 -12.71
C PHE A 175 0.45 -5.07 -12.12
N PHE A 176 1.58 -4.43 -11.84
CA PHE A 176 1.66 -3.04 -11.43
C PHE A 176 1.88 -2.18 -12.68
N ASP A 177 0.79 -1.60 -13.18
CA ASP A 177 0.91 -0.57 -14.19
C ASP A 177 1.34 0.76 -13.56
N GLU A 178 2.11 1.53 -14.31
CA GLU A 178 2.79 2.75 -13.85
C GLU A 178 3.59 2.55 -12.56
N ALA A 179 4.44 1.52 -12.57
CA ALA A 179 5.26 1.12 -11.41
C ALA A 179 6.12 2.25 -10.83
N HIS A 180 6.45 3.28 -11.62
CA HIS A 180 7.19 4.46 -11.17
C HIS A 180 6.53 5.16 -9.97
N LEU A 181 5.20 5.11 -9.87
CA LEU A 181 4.44 5.71 -8.76
C LEU A 181 4.75 5.07 -7.40
N LEU A 182 5.17 3.79 -7.39
CA LEU A 182 5.57 3.10 -6.16
C LEU A 182 6.86 3.65 -5.57
N PHE A 183 7.76 4.15 -6.43
CA PHE A 183 9.15 4.45 -6.07
C PHE A 183 9.45 5.95 -6.02
N ALA A 184 8.65 6.78 -6.69
CA ALA A 184 8.77 8.23 -6.63
C ALA A 184 8.79 8.73 -5.17
N ASP A 185 9.88 9.42 -4.81
CA ASP A 185 10.16 9.97 -3.48
C ASP A 185 9.96 8.97 -2.32
N ALA A 186 10.12 7.67 -2.59
CA ALA A 186 9.95 6.64 -1.56
C ALA A 186 11.13 6.68 -0.57
N PRO A 187 10.88 6.74 0.75
CA PRO A 187 11.96 6.69 1.72
C PRO A 187 12.65 5.33 1.68
N LYS A 188 13.94 5.30 2.03
CA LYS A 188 14.79 4.10 1.93
C LYS A 188 14.17 2.86 2.61
N ALA A 189 13.65 3.01 3.82
CA ALA A 189 13.00 1.93 4.56
C ALA A 189 11.84 1.29 3.80
N LEU A 190 11.17 2.07 2.95
CA LEU A 190 10.07 1.59 2.14
C LEU A 190 10.53 0.83 0.90
N ILE A 191 11.59 1.31 0.24
CA ILE A 191 12.21 0.60 -0.88
C ILE A 191 12.71 -0.76 -0.40
N GLU A 192 13.36 -0.80 0.76
CA GLU A 192 13.80 -2.05 1.41
C GLU A 192 12.62 -2.99 1.73
N ARG A 193 11.49 -2.46 2.19
CA ARG A 193 10.27 -3.25 2.42
C ARG A 193 9.70 -3.78 1.11
N ILE A 194 9.64 -2.98 0.04
CA ILE A 194 9.17 -3.43 -1.28
C ILE A 194 10.08 -4.54 -1.81
N GLU A 195 11.40 -4.34 -1.76
CA GLU A 195 12.38 -5.34 -2.18
C GLU A 195 12.17 -6.66 -1.42
N LEU A 196 12.04 -6.59 -0.09
CA LEU A 196 11.78 -7.74 0.75
C LEU A 196 10.49 -8.46 0.37
N VAL A 197 9.39 -7.71 0.20
CA VAL A 197 8.09 -8.28 -0.13
C VAL A 197 8.13 -8.92 -1.52
N VAL A 198 8.64 -8.24 -2.54
CA VAL A 198 8.79 -8.77 -3.92
C VAL A 198 9.61 -10.07 -3.92
N ARG A 199 10.68 -10.12 -3.11
CA ARG A 199 11.50 -11.33 -2.97
C ARG A 199 10.72 -12.48 -2.31
N LEU A 200 9.96 -12.19 -1.26
CA LEU A 200 9.30 -13.21 -0.44
C LEU A 200 7.96 -13.69 -1.01
N VAL A 201 7.18 -12.85 -1.69
CA VAL A 201 5.89 -13.26 -2.28
C VAL A 201 6.03 -14.38 -3.32
N ARG A 202 7.23 -14.56 -3.90
CA ARG A 202 7.54 -15.69 -4.78
C ARG A 202 7.33 -17.03 -4.09
N SER A 203 7.77 -17.20 -2.83
CA SER A 203 7.55 -18.45 -2.08
C SER A 203 6.09 -18.63 -1.64
N LYS A 204 5.24 -17.64 -1.87
CA LYS A 204 3.78 -17.73 -1.69
C LYS A 204 3.05 -18.11 -2.99
N GLY A 205 3.79 -18.35 -4.07
CA GLY A 205 3.24 -18.66 -5.39
C GLY A 205 2.65 -17.43 -6.08
N VAL A 206 3.11 -16.23 -5.74
CA VAL A 206 2.66 -14.98 -6.37
C VAL A 206 3.73 -14.48 -7.35
N GLY A 207 3.33 -14.22 -8.58
CA GLY A 207 4.15 -13.52 -9.58
C GLY A 207 3.90 -12.02 -9.53
N VAL A 208 4.95 -11.21 -9.55
CA VAL A 208 4.85 -9.74 -9.61
C VAL A 208 5.49 -9.23 -10.89
N TYR A 209 4.76 -8.40 -11.63
CA TYR A 209 5.21 -7.74 -12.86
C TYR A 209 5.10 -6.23 -12.68
N PHE A 210 6.22 -5.54 -12.81
CA PHE A 210 6.24 -4.08 -12.88
C PHE A 210 6.22 -3.65 -14.35
N VAL A 211 5.23 -2.84 -14.71
CA VAL A 211 5.06 -2.26 -16.03
C VAL A 211 5.37 -0.77 -15.91
N THR A 212 6.36 -0.31 -16.66
CA THR A 212 6.81 1.08 -16.66
C THR A 212 7.28 1.49 -18.06
N GLN A 213 7.21 2.79 -18.34
CA GLN A 213 7.72 3.38 -19.57
C GLN A 213 9.25 3.47 -19.55
N ASN A 214 9.84 3.78 -18.39
CA ASN A 214 11.28 3.87 -18.20
C ASN A 214 11.74 2.90 -17.11
N PRO A 215 12.63 1.93 -17.42
CA PRO A 215 13.14 1.00 -16.42
C PRO A 215 13.95 1.69 -15.32
N LEU A 216 14.47 2.90 -15.55
CA LEU A 216 15.18 3.69 -14.54
C LEU A 216 14.28 4.16 -13.39
N ASP A 217 12.95 4.11 -13.57
CA ASP A 217 12.00 4.47 -12.51
C ASP A 217 11.86 3.37 -11.43
N ILE A 218 12.44 2.20 -11.66
CA ILE A 218 12.45 1.09 -10.71
C ILE A 218 13.84 1.02 -10.06
N PRO A 219 13.94 1.05 -8.72
CA PRO A 219 15.22 0.95 -8.03
C PRO A 219 15.99 -0.32 -8.40
N ASP A 220 17.32 -0.19 -8.56
CA ASP A 220 18.20 -1.30 -8.94
C ASP A 220 18.06 -2.53 -8.03
N ALA A 221 17.88 -2.30 -6.73
CA ALA A 221 17.69 -3.36 -5.74
C ALA A 221 16.43 -4.20 -6.02
N VAL A 222 15.34 -3.55 -6.47
CA VAL A 222 14.10 -4.22 -6.85
C VAL A 222 14.24 -4.87 -8.24
N LEU A 223 14.84 -4.16 -9.21
CA LEU A 223 15.13 -4.69 -10.55
C LEU A 223 15.98 -5.98 -10.52
N ALA A 224 16.88 -6.11 -9.55
CA ALA A 224 17.70 -7.29 -9.33
C ALA A 224 16.89 -8.51 -8.88
N GLN A 225 15.72 -8.32 -8.27
CA GLN A 225 14.81 -9.40 -7.89
C GLN A 225 13.92 -9.88 -9.06
N LEU A 226 13.87 -9.13 -10.16
CA LEU A 226 13.01 -9.45 -11.32
C LEU A 226 13.72 -10.38 -12.30
N GLY A 227 13.34 -11.65 -12.30
CA GLY A 227 13.95 -12.68 -13.15
C GLY A 227 13.58 -12.62 -14.64
N ASN A 228 12.45 -12.01 -14.98
CA ASN A 228 11.96 -11.89 -16.35
C ASN A 228 11.87 -10.42 -16.78
N ARG A 229 12.24 -10.13 -18.02
CA ARG A 229 12.15 -8.79 -18.61
C ARG A 229 11.55 -8.87 -20.01
N VAL A 230 10.53 -8.06 -20.26
CA VAL A 230 9.91 -7.89 -21.57
C VAL A 230 10.07 -6.43 -21.96
N GLN A 231 10.84 -6.17 -23.02
CA GLN A 231 11.13 -4.82 -23.47
C GLN A 231 10.51 -4.60 -24.84
N HIS A 232 9.55 -3.69 -24.89
CA HIS A 232 9.02 -3.19 -26.16
C HIS A 232 10.00 -2.15 -26.72
N ALA A 233 10.03 -1.95 -28.04
CA ALA A 233 11.01 -1.10 -28.70
C ALA A 233 11.11 0.30 -28.04
N LEU A 234 12.23 0.60 -27.40
CA LEU A 234 12.53 1.94 -26.91
C LEU A 234 12.73 2.84 -28.13
N ARG A 235 12.00 3.96 -28.22
CA ARG A 235 12.40 5.03 -29.14
C ARG A 235 13.74 5.56 -28.62
N ALA A 236 14.80 5.36 -29.40
CA ALA A 236 16.14 5.79 -29.05
C ALA A 236 16.17 7.31 -28.82
N PHE A 237 16.32 7.74 -27.58
CA PHE A 237 16.81 9.07 -27.26
C PHE A 237 18.34 8.98 -27.12
N THR A 238 19.01 9.86 -27.85
CA THR A 238 20.46 9.91 -28.04
C THR A 238 21.18 10.53 -26.84
N PRO A 239 22.54 10.44 -26.75
CA PRO A 239 23.35 10.69 -25.55
C PRO A 239 23.34 12.11 -24.92
N ARG A 240 22.38 12.97 -25.28
CA ARG A 240 22.30 14.38 -24.88
C ARG A 240 21.35 14.67 -23.72
N ASP A 241 20.71 13.65 -23.14
CA ASP A 241 19.85 13.79 -21.96
C ASP A 241 20.58 13.43 -20.63
N GLN A 242 21.89 13.70 -20.55
CA GLN A 242 22.65 13.66 -19.29
C GLN A 242 22.61 15.00 -18.56
#